data_AF-A0A535VC41-F1
#
_entry.id   AF-A0A535VC41-F1
#
_cell.length_a   1.000
_cell.length_b   1.000
_cell.length_c   1.000
_cell.angle_alpha   90.00
_cell.angle_beta   90.00
_cell.angle_gamma   90.00
#
_symmetry.space_group_name_H-M   'P 1'
#
loop_
_entity.id
_entity.type
_entity.pdbx_description
1 polymer ?
#
loop_
_entity_poly.entity_id
_entity_poly.type
_entity_poly.pdbx_seq_one_letter_code
_entity_poly.pdbx_strand_id
1 'polypeptide(L)'
;MLTQIRNRPATRDVDVVVQGLDPQSEDYRLFKQAIAFVAHDRGASPAWLSDNMAEFLQSIGKVPRGKRWLSQGKLEVYIPDAGYILALKLLSGRDKDLSDIEALLATLDIKHRKQAEALLRRYIEKKTLNDNAQEIQITLNTFFE
;
A
#
# COMPACT_ATOMS: atom_id res chain seq x y z
N MET A 1 -1.37 6.51 -2.62
CA MET A 1 -2.68 5.86 -2.85
C MET A 1 -3.01 6.01 -4.33
N LEU A 2 -3.50 4.96 -5.00
CA LEU A 2 -3.65 4.95 -6.48
C LEU A 2 -4.63 6.01 -7.02
N THR A 3 -5.59 6.43 -6.20
CA THR A 3 -6.47 7.56 -6.51
C THR A 3 -5.70 8.88 -6.67
N GLN A 4 -4.53 9.02 -6.04
CA GLN A 4 -3.70 10.23 -6.13
C GLN A 4 -2.93 10.34 -7.46
N ILE A 5 -2.68 9.21 -8.12
CA ILE A 5 -2.12 9.18 -9.49
C ILE A 5 -3.22 9.15 -10.56
N ARG A 6 -4.49 9.22 -10.15
CA ARG A 6 -5.68 9.28 -11.03
C ARG A 6 -5.84 8.12 -12.02
N ASN A 7 -5.22 6.96 -11.75
CA ASN A 7 -5.41 5.74 -12.55
C ASN A 7 -6.84 5.18 -12.44
N ARG A 8 -7.51 5.41 -11.31
CA ARG A 8 -8.91 5.01 -11.10
C ARG A 8 -9.65 6.01 -10.22
N PRO A 9 -10.97 6.18 -10.40
CA PRO A 9 -11.75 7.17 -9.67
C PRO A 9 -12.02 6.77 -8.20
N ALA A 10 -12.02 5.47 -7.89
CA ALA A 10 -12.36 4.95 -6.57
C ALA A 10 -11.64 3.64 -6.24
N THR A 11 -11.72 3.23 -4.98
CA THR A 11 -11.28 1.94 -4.45
C THR A 11 -12.36 1.40 -3.51
N ARG A 12 -12.47 0.07 -3.39
CA ARG A 12 -13.48 -0.56 -2.52
C ARG A 12 -13.21 -0.28 -1.04
N ASP A 13 -11.93 -0.27 -0.70
CA ASP A 13 -11.39 -0.15 0.64
C ASP A 13 -10.04 0.58 0.62
N VAL A 14 -9.64 1.04 1.81
CA VAL A 14 -8.37 1.71 2.08
C VAL A 14 -7.63 0.89 3.13
N ASP A 15 -6.48 0.34 2.74
CA ASP A 15 -5.55 -0.28 3.67
C ASP A 15 -4.77 0.79 4.45
N VAL A 16 -4.68 0.61 5.77
CA VAL A 16 -4.00 1.53 6.68
C VAL A 16 -3.04 0.79 7.62
N VAL A 17 -2.00 1.50 8.03
CA VAL A 17 -1.17 1.12 9.19
C VAL A 17 -1.48 2.11 10.29
N VAL A 18 -2.13 1.65 11.36
CA VAL A 18 -2.46 2.48 12.51
C VAL A 18 -1.18 2.66 13.34
N GLN A 19 -0.76 3.91 13.52
CA GLN A 19 0.44 4.25 14.29
C GLN A 19 0.04 4.92 15.61
N GLY A 20 0.82 4.63 16.67
CA GLY A 20 0.65 5.27 17.98
C GLY A 20 -0.48 4.70 18.84
N LEU A 21 -1.16 3.64 18.40
CA LEU A 21 -2.12 2.89 19.19
C LEU A 21 -1.64 1.45 19.34
N ASP A 22 -1.66 0.92 20.56
CA ASP A 22 -1.44 -0.50 20.82
C ASP A 22 -2.69 -1.28 20.39
N PRO A 23 -2.58 -2.32 19.51
CA PRO A 23 -3.71 -3.14 19.09
C PRO A 23 -4.54 -3.77 20.23
N GLN A 24 -3.96 -3.94 21.42
CA GLN A 24 -4.65 -4.49 22.60
C GLN A 24 -5.30 -3.40 23.48
N SER A 25 -5.03 -2.13 23.20
CA SER A 25 -5.54 -1.01 24.01
C SER A 25 -7.03 -0.73 23.80
N GLU A 26 -7.62 -0.06 24.78
CA GLU A 26 -8.98 0.47 24.68
C GLU A 26 -9.10 1.52 23.57
N ASP A 27 -8.11 2.40 23.40
CA ASP A 27 -8.08 3.42 22.36
C ASP A 27 -8.15 2.81 20.96
N TYR A 28 -7.46 1.69 20.73
CA TYR A 28 -7.55 0.96 19.46
C TYR A 28 -8.94 0.35 19.24
N ARG A 29 -9.56 -0.21 20.29
CA ARG A 29 -10.96 -0.69 20.19
C ARG A 29 -11.93 0.45 19.86
N LEU A 30 -11.79 1.60 20.51
CA LEU A 30 -12.61 2.80 20.24
C LEU A 30 -12.40 3.30 18.80
N PHE A 31 -11.16 3.28 18.31
CA PHE A 31 -10.85 3.60 16.92
C PHE A 31 -11.57 2.66 15.94
N LYS A 32 -11.53 1.33 16.18
CA LYS A 32 -12.26 0.35 15.34
C LYS A 32 -13.77 0.56 15.39
N GLN A 33 -14.34 0.88 16.56
CA GLN A 33 -15.76 1.21 16.69
C GLN A 33 -16.13 2.48 15.92
N ALA A 34 -15.30 3.52 15.97
CA ALA A 34 -15.51 4.74 15.21
C ALA A 34 -15.50 4.48 13.69
N ILE A 35 -14.59 3.63 13.19
CA ILE A 35 -14.56 3.21 11.78
C ILE A 35 -15.88 2.51 11.40
N ALA A 36 -16.33 1.57 12.23
CA ALA A 36 -17.57 0.83 11.99
C ALA A 36 -18.81 1.75 12.02
N PHE A 37 -18.84 2.71 12.95
CA PHE A 37 -19.90 3.71 13.03
C PHE A 37 -19.95 4.59 11.78
N VAL A 38 -18.81 5.09 11.31
CA VAL A 38 -18.73 5.86 10.05
C VAL A 38 -19.21 5.02 8.86
N ALA A 39 -18.86 3.73 8.83
CA ALA A 39 -19.33 2.83 7.78
C ALA A 39 -20.87 2.74 7.77
N HIS A 40 -21.46 2.53 8.94
CA HIS A 40 -22.91 2.46 9.11
C HIS A 40 -23.60 3.77 8.71
N ASP A 41 -23.13 4.91 9.24
CA ASP A 41 -23.68 6.26 8.94
C ASP A 41 -23.65 6.58 7.44
N ARG A 42 -22.61 6.13 6.74
CA ARG A 42 -22.41 6.40 5.31
C ARG A 42 -22.91 5.30 4.38
N GLY A 43 -23.55 4.25 4.91
CA GLY A 43 -23.98 3.10 4.10
C GLY A 43 -22.82 2.38 3.39
N ALA A 44 -21.62 2.45 3.95
CA ALA A 44 -20.42 1.80 3.42
C ALA A 44 -20.17 0.44 4.07
N SER A 45 -19.36 -0.39 3.41
CA SER A 45 -18.88 -1.65 4.01
C SER A 45 -18.11 -1.38 5.30
N PRO A 46 -18.31 -2.16 6.39
CA PRO A 46 -17.49 -2.05 7.60
C PRO A 46 -15.98 -2.24 7.36
N ALA A 47 -15.63 -2.90 6.26
CA ALA A 47 -14.24 -3.12 5.83
C ALA A 47 -13.67 -1.98 4.95
N TRP A 48 -14.33 -0.82 4.85
CA TRP A 48 -13.86 0.31 4.03
C TRP A 48 -12.49 0.85 4.46
N LEU A 49 -12.14 0.71 5.75
CA LEU A 49 -10.82 1.03 6.31
C LEU A 49 -10.27 -0.22 6.99
N SER A 50 -9.25 -0.84 6.38
CA SER A 50 -8.69 -2.13 6.78
C SER A 50 -7.26 -1.95 7.30
N ASP A 51 -6.95 -2.53 8.43
CA ASP A 51 -5.59 -2.61 9.00
C ASP A 51 -4.99 -4.02 8.97
N ASN A 52 -5.66 -4.95 8.27
CA ASN A 52 -5.23 -6.35 8.18
C ASN A 52 -3.83 -6.54 7.57
N MET A 53 -3.40 -5.58 6.74
CA MET A 53 -2.10 -5.64 6.07
C MET A 53 -0.96 -5.11 6.95
N ALA A 54 -1.23 -4.54 8.13
CA ALA A 54 -0.22 -3.84 8.92
C ALA A 54 0.96 -4.74 9.34
N GLU A 55 0.67 -5.94 9.84
CA GLU A 55 1.71 -6.90 10.25
C GLU A 55 2.53 -7.40 9.06
N PHE A 56 1.86 -7.75 7.96
CA PHE A 56 2.53 -8.16 6.72
C PHE A 56 3.47 -7.07 6.20
N LEU A 57 3.00 -5.82 6.11
CA LEU A 57 3.80 -4.70 5.63
C LEU A 57 5.06 -4.45 6.49
N GLN A 58 4.98 -4.70 7.80
CA GLN A 58 6.13 -4.62 8.71
C GLN A 58 7.10 -5.81 8.52
N SER A 59 6.59 -6.99 8.15
CA SER A 59 7.40 -8.19 7.94
C SER A 59 8.21 -8.21 6.63
N ILE A 60 7.77 -7.47 5.61
CA ILE A 60 8.43 -7.44 4.30
C ILE A 60 9.46 -6.31 4.17
N GLY A 61 9.51 -5.40 5.14
CA GLY A 61 10.50 -4.34 5.21
C GLY A 61 9.98 -3.05 5.85
N LYS A 62 10.73 -1.97 5.65
CA LYS A 62 10.44 -0.70 6.32
C LYS A 62 9.26 0.01 5.64
N VAL A 63 8.15 0.13 6.37
CA VAL A 63 7.04 1.00 5.98
C VAL A 63 7.48 2.46 6.07
N PRO A 64 7.53 3.21 4.95
CA PRO A 64 7.89 4.63 5.00
C PRO A 64 6.79 5.43 5.70
N ARG A 65 7.17 6.47 6.45
CA ARG A 65 6.21 7.38 7.09
C ARG A 65 5.24 8.02 6.10
N GLY A 66 5.69 8.24 4.86
CA GLY A 66 4.92 8.90 3.82
C GLY A 66 4.83 10.42 4.00
N LYS A 67 4.08 11.07 3.12
CA LYS A 67 3.79 12.51 3.16
C LYS A 67 2.43 12.73 3.82
N ARG A 68 2.36 13.69 4.76
CA ARG A 68 1.09 14.08 5.38
C ARG A 68 0.12 14.59 4.32
N TRP A 69 -1.04 13.95 4.23
CA TRP A 69 -2.11 14.27 3.28
C TRP A 69 -3.25 15.03 3.94
N LEU A 70 -3.64 14.61 5.15
CA LEU A 70 -4.72 15.22 5.91
C LEU A 70 -4.28 15.39 7.37
N SER A 71 -4.72 16.49 7.99
CA SER A 71 -4.65 16.68 9.43
C SER A 71 -5.96 17.31 9.87
N GLN A 72 -6.69 16.61 10.73
CA GLN A 72 -7.98 17.07 11.25
C GLN A 72 -8.10 16.70 12.72
N GLY A 73 -7.94 17.70 13.59
CA GLY A 73 -7.89 17.48 15.04
C GLY A 73 -6.75 16.53 15.42
N LYS A 74 -7.09 15.40 16.06
CA LYS A 74 -6.12 14.36 16.46
C LYS A 74 -5.81 13.35 15.35
N LEU A 75 -6.51 13.40 14.21
CA LEU A 75 -6.29 12.49 13.09
C LEU A 75 -5.28 13.10 12.12
N GLU A 76 -4.17 12.39 11.90
CA GLU A 76 -3.24 12.67 10.82
C GLU A 76 -3.20 11.49 9.85
N VAL A 77 -3.36 11.76 8.56
CA VAL A 77 -3.28 10.74 7.51
C VAL A 77 -2.04 11.00 6.66
N TYR A 78 -1.22 9.97 6.52
CA TYR A 78 -0.02 10.00 5.71
C TYR A 78 -0.16 9.02 4.54
N ILE A 79 0.31 9.43 3.37
CA ILE A 79 0.30 8.61 2.16
C ILE A 79 1.75 8.28 1.79
N PRO A 80 2.12 6.99 1.63
CA PRO A 80 3.45 6.62 1.19
C PRO A 80 3.71 7.12 -0.23
N ASP A 81 4.97 7.29 -0.58
CA ASP A 81 5.34 7.68 -1.95
C ASP A 81 4.92 6.61 -2.98
N ALA A 82 4.76 7.04 -4.23
CA ALA A 82 4.31 6.15 -5.30
C ALA A 82 5.29 4.99 -5.56
N GLY A 83 6.58 5.17 -5.29
CA GLY A 83 7.60 4.14 -5.43
C GLY A 83 7.38 2.98 -4.44
N TYR A 84 7.03 3.28 -3.19
CA TYR A 84 6.66 2.24 -2.23
C TYR A 84 5.44 1.44 -2.68
N ILE A 85 4.41 2.12 -3.19
CA ILE A 85 3.19 1.47 -3.68
C ILE A 85 3.50 0.56 -4.88
N LEU A 86 4.33 1.04 -5.81
CA LEU A 86 4.79 0.24 -6.94
C LEU A 86 5.57 -1.00 -6.48
N ALA A 87 6.47 -0.86 -5.50
CA ALA A 87 7.20 -1.99 -4.95
C ALA A 87 6.26 -3.07 -4.37
N LEU A 88 5.23 -2.68 -3.63
CA LEU A 88 4.22 -3.62 -3.11
C LEU A 88 3.43 -4.32 -4.23
N LYS A 89 3.07 -3.56 -5.28
CA LYS A 89 2.33 -4.10 -6.43
C LYS A 89 3.17 -5.10 -7.21
N LEU A 90 4.43 -4.77 -7.50
CA LEU A 90 5.39 -5.65 -8.16
C LEU A 90 5.68 -6.92 -7.33
N LEU A 91 5.75 -6.80 -6.00
CA LEU A 91 5.90 -7.95 -5.10
C LEU A 91 4.67 -8.88 -5.17
N SER A 92 3.46 -8.30 -5.24
CA SER A 92 2.22 -9.09 -5.26
C SER A 92 1.90 -9.73 -6.62
N GLY A 93 2.27 -9.08 -7.73
CA GLY A 93 2.17 -9.63 -9.09
C GLY A 93 0.78 -10.04 -9.58
N ARG A 94 -0.31 -9.57 -8.94
CA ARG A 94 -1.67 -10.04 -9.26
C ARG A 94 -2.17 -9.43 -10.57
N ASP A 95 -2.94 -10.19 -11.34
CA ASP A 95 -3.54 -9.72 -12.60
C ASP A 95 -4.34 -8.41 -12.45
N LYS A 96 -5.08 -8.27 -11.35
CA LYS A 96 -5.86 -7.05 -11.07
C LYS A 96 -5.01 -5.80 -10.81
N ASP A 97 -3.72 -5.99 -10.51
CA ASP A 97 -2.78 -4.93 -10.19
C ASP A 97 -2.00 -4.45 -11.44
N LEU A 98 -2.14 -5.11 -12.60
CA LEU A 98 -1.33 -4.80 -13.79
C LEU A 98 -1.51 -3.36 -14.28
N SER A 99 -2.74 -2.88 -14.38
CA SER A 99 -3.02 -1.49 -14.78
C SER A 99 -2.50 -0.47 -13.76
N ASP A 100 -2.52 -0.81 -12.46
CA ASP A 100 -1.94 0.02 -11.41
C ASP A 100 -0.42 0.10 -11.55
N ILE A 101 0.23 -1.03 -11.85
CA ILE A 101 1.68 -1.11 -12.06
C ILE A 101 2.08 -0.26 -13.27
N GLU A 102 1.40 -0.42 -14.40
CA GLU A 102 1.68 0.35 -15.62
C GLU A 102 1.58 1.87 -15.37
N ALA A 103 0.50 2.33 -14.75
CA ALA A 103 0.32 3.75 -14.43
C ALA A 103 1.39 4.27 -13.45
N LEU A 104 1.81 3.45 -12.48
CA LEU A 104 2.86 3.80 -11.53
C LEU A 104 4.24 3.86 -12.20
N LEU A 105 4.56 2.93 -13.11
CA LEU A 105 5.79 2.93 -13.89
C LEU A 105 5.91 4.21 -14.73
N ALA A 106 4.84 4.58 -15.43
CA ALA A 106 4.77 5.81 -16.21
C ALA A 106 4.92 7.06 -15.32
N THR A 107 4.21 7.11 -14.19
CA THR A 107 4.26 8.25 -13.25
C THR A 107 5.66 8.44 -12.66
N LEU A 108 6.40 7.36 -12.45
CA LEU A 108 7.75 7.37 -11.85
C LEU A 108 8.89 7.42 -12.88
N ASP A 109 8.57 7.48 -14.18
CA ASP A 109 9.52 7.39 -15.30
C ASP A 109 10.44 6.16 -15.24
N ILE A 110 9.89 5.01 -14.83
CA ILE A 110 10.62 3.74 -14.77
C ILE A 110 10.44 3.02 -16.10
N LYS A 111 11.51 3.00 -16.91
CA LYS A 111 11.51 2.45 -18.28
C LYS A 111 12.24 1.12 -18.40
N HIS A 112 13.06 0.79 -17.41
CA HIS A 112 13.95 -0.37 -17.49
C HIS A 112 13.81 -1.28 -16.26
N ARG A 113 13.89 -2.59 -16.50
CA ARG A 113 13.87 -3.64 -15.47
C ARG A 113 14.77 -3.33 -14.27
N LYS A 114 16.01 -2.90 -14.54
CA LYS A 114 17.00 -2.57 -13.49
C LYS A 114 16.52 -1.47 -12.54
N GLN A 115 15.75 -0.49 -13.03
CA GLN A 115 15.18 0.58 -12.20
C GLN A 115 14.08 0.01 -11.27
N ALA A 116 13.21 -0.85 -11.79
CA ALA A 116 12.17 -1.51 -11.01
C ALA A 116 12.77 -2.45 -9.94
N GLU A 117 13.81 -3.21 -10.26
CA GLU A 117 14.51 -4.03 -9.27
C GLU A 117 15.23 -3.20 -8.20
N ALA A 118 15.82 -2.06 -8.57
CA ALA A 118 16.42 -1.13 -7.61
C ALA A 118 15.35 -0.54 -6.67
N LEU A 119 14.16 -0.25 -7.18
CA LEU A 119 13.02 0.19 -6.38
C LEU A 119 12.57 -0.89 -5.37
N LEU A 120 12.46 -2.14 -5.82
CA LEU A 120 12.15 -3.28 -4.94
C LEU A 120 13.18 -3.39 -3.81
N ARG A 121 14.48 -3.34 -4.13
CA ARG A 121 15.57 -3.38 -3.15
C ARG A 121 15.59 -2.20 -2.18
N ARG A 122 14.99 -1.06 -2.55
CA ARG A 122 14.89 0.11 -1.66
C ARG A 122 13.87 -0.08 -0.53
N TYR A 123 12.80 -0.84 -0.77
CA TYR A 123 11.65 -0.91 0.14
C TYR A 123 11.41 -2.30 0.74
N ILE A 124 11.81 -3.36 0.05
CA ILE A 124 11.54 -4.74 0.42
C ILE A 124 12.84 -5.39 0.91
N GLU A 125 12.76 -6.11 2.03
CA GLU A 125 13.90 -6.81 2.61
C GLU A 125 14.44 -7.89 1.67
N LYS A 126 15.77 -8.08 1.72
CA LYS A 126 16.47 -9.04 0.88
C LYS A 126 15.92 -10.47 1.02
N LYS A 127 15.53 -10.86 2.25
CA LYS A 127 14.94 -12.18 2.50
C LYS A 127 13.63 -12.34 1.71
N THR A 128 12.69 -11.39 1.86
CA THR A 128 11.42 -11.40 1.12
C THR A 128 11.61 -11.38 -0.38
N LEU A 129 12.58 -10.60 -0.90
CA LEU A 129 12.90 -10.59 -2.33
C LEU A 129 13.40 -11.95 -2.83
N ASN A 130 14.18 -12.67 -2.03
CA ASN A 130 14.64 -14.01 -2.38
C ASN A 130 13.50 -15.03 -2.31
N ASP A 131 12.68 -14.97 -1.26
CA ASP A 131 11.57 -15.90 -1.04
C ASP A 131 10.48 -15.79 -2.14
N ASN A 132 10.35 -14.61 -2.76
CA ASN A 132 9.38 -14.33 -3.83
C ASN A 132 10.05 -14.07 -5.19
N ALA A 133 11.29 -14.55 -5.37
CA ALA A 133 12.09 -14.20 -6.54
C ALA A 133 11.40 -14.59 -7.84
N GLN A 134 10.81 -15.78 -7.90
CA GLN A 134 10.16 -16.31 -9.10
C GLN A 134 8.93 -15.47 -9.48
N GLU A 135 8.05 -15.17 -8.54
CA GLU A 135 6.84 -14.36 -8.73
C GLU A 135 7.18 -12.94 -9.17
N ILE A 136 8.21 -12.36 -8.55
CA ILE A 136 8.74 -11.05 -8.94
C ILE A 136 9.27 -11.10 -10.38
N GLN A 137 10.03 -12.13 -10.75
CA GLN A 137 10.54 -12.25 -12.14
C GLN A 137 9.39 -12.38 -13.15
N ILE A 138 8.37 -13.18 -12.85
CA ILE A 138 7.17 -13.31 -13.70
C ILE A 138 6.52 -11.95 -13.89
N THR A 139 6.30 -11.21 -12.79
CA THR A 139 5.69 -9.88 -12.85
C THR A 139 6.54 -8.90 -13.65
N LEU A 140 7.86 -8.88 -13.45
CA LEU A 140 8.75 -7.98 -14.18
C LEU A 140 8.79 -8.30 -15.68
N ASN A 141 8.75 -9.58 -16.07
CA ASN A 141 8.72 -10.00 -17.47
C ASN A 141 7.47 -9.50 -18.21
N THR A 142 6.37 -9.25 -17.49
CA THR A 142 5.14 -8.68 -18.07
C THR A 142 5.33 -7.23 -18.53
N PHE A 143 6.24 -6.47 -17.90
CA PHE A 143 6.41 -5.03 -18.16
C PHE A 143 7.73 -4.67 -18.84
N PHE A 144 8.72 -5.55 -18.78
CA PHE A 144 10.05 -5.31 -19.31
C PHE A 144 10.50 -6.50 -20.15
N GLU A 145 10.66 -6.26 -21.44
CA GLU A 145 11.31 -7.17 -22.40
C GLU A 145 12.76 -7.49 -22.00
#